data_AF-A0A8T6SYE1-F1
#
_entry.id   AF-A0A8T6SYE1-F1
#
_cell.length_a   1.000
_cell.length_b   1.000
_cell.length_c   1.000
_cell.angle_alpha   90.00
_cell.angle_beta   90.00
_cell.angle_gamma   90.00
#
_symmetry.space_group_name_H-M   'P 1'
#
loop_
_entity.id
_entity.type
_entity.pdbx_description
1 polymer ?
#
loop_
_entity_poly.entity_id
_entity_poly.type
_entity_poly.pdbx_seq_one_letter_code
_entity_poly.pdbx_strand_id
1 'polypeptide(L)' 'MSPFNREIEAVDEDDAREKMLSLIGSEHRCKRNKIMVENIVEIPLDEVEDPLIRARIEGV' A
#
# COMPACT_ATOMS: atom_id res chain seq x y z
N MET A 1 16.93 -3.73 8.23
CA MET A 1 15.72 -3.25 7.52
C MET A 1 14.74 -4.41 7.46
N SER A 2 13.48 -4.18 7.80
CA SER A 2 12.43 -5.19 7.66
C SER A 2 11.75 -4.96 6.31
N PRO A 3 11.90 -5.86 5.32
CA PRO A 3 11.22 -5.71 4.05
C PRO A 3 9.71 -5.85 4.25
N PHE A 4 8.95 -5.15 3.42
CA PHE A 4 7.50 -5.26 3.38
C PHE A 4 7.04 -5.25 1.93
N ASN A 5 5.95 -5.95 1.65
CA ASN A 5 5.17 -5.81 0.45
C ASN A 5 3.70 -5.59 0.87
N ARG A 6 3.03 -4.65 0.24
CA ARG A 6 1.67 -4.22 0.58
C ARG A 6 0.94 -3.84 -0.70
N GLU A 7 -0.24 -4.42 -0.87
CA GLU A 7 -1.22 -3.97 -1.85
C GLU A 7 -2.04 -2.83 -1.24
N ILE A 8 -2.37 -1.82 -2.05
CA ILE A 8 -3.16 -0.68 -1.60
C ILE A 8 -4.03 -0.15 -2.72
N GLU A 9 -5.27 0.18 -2.40
CA GLU A 9 -6.17 0.86 -3.32
C GLU A 9 -5.76 2.33 -3.46
N ALA A 10 -5.52 2.78 -4.69
CA ALA A 10 -5.12 4.15 -4.98
C ALA A 10 -5.59 4.59 -6.35
N VAL A 11 -5.72 5.92 -6.54
CA VAL A 11 -6.08 6.52 -7.82
C VAL A 11 -4.87 6.82 -8.71
N ASP A 12 -3.68 6.95 -8.10
CA ASP A 12 -2.40 7.16 -8.76
C ASP A 12 -1.24 6.75 -7.81
N GLU A 13 0.00 6.85 -8.30
CA GLU A 13 1.21 6.48 -7.57
C GLU A 13 1.43 7.34 -6.32
N ASP A 14 1.12 8.65 -6.37
CA ASP A 14 1.33 9.57 -5.26
C ASP A 14 0.36 9.27 -4.10
N ASP A 15 -0.91 8.97 -4.41
CA ASP A 15 -1.91 8.51 -3.45
C ASP A 15 -1.51 7.16 -2.83
N ALA A 16 -1.04 6.21 -3.65
CA ALA A 16 -0.53 4.92 -3.17
C ALA A 16 0.62 5.11 -2.18
N ARG A 17 1.56 5.99 -2.51
CA ARG A 17 2.72 6.30 -1.67
C ARG A 17 2.30 6.91 -0.33
N GLU A 18 1.42 7.92 -0.35
CA GLU A 18 1.00 8.62 0.87
C GLU A 18 0.22 7.69 1.81
N LYS A 19 -0.67 6.85 1.27
CA LYS A 19 -1.41 5.85 2.03
C LYS A 19 -0.47 4.79 2.61
N MET A 20 0.49 4.29 1.84
CA MET A 20 1.47 3.31 2.30
C MET A 20 2.34 3.86 3.44
N LEU A 21 2.84 5.09 3.31
CA LEU A 21 3.60 5.76 4.38
C LEU A 21 2.78 5.93 5.67
N SER A 22 1.50 6.26 5.52
CA SER A 22 0.59 6.44 6.67
C SER A 22 0.26 5.10 7.36
N LEU A 23 0.00 4.05 6.57
CA LEU A 23 -0.26 2.70 7.08
C LEU A 23 0.94 2.16 7.87
N ILE A 24 2.11 2.09 7.23
CA ILE A 24 3.34 1.57 7.86
C ILE A 24 3.74 2.44 9.06
N GLY A 25 3.60 3.76 8.95
CA GLY A 25 3.88 4.68 10.05
C GLY A 25 3.00 4.42 11.28
N SER A 26 1.71 4.14 11.08
CA SER A 26 0.76 3.83 12.14
C SER A 26 1.00 2.45 12.76
N GLU A 27 1.04 1.40 11.93
CA GLU A 27 1.18 0.00 12.38
C GLU A 27 2.47 -0.23 13.17
N HIS A 28 3.57 0.37 12.73
CA HIS A 28 4.90 0.15 13.30
C HIS A 28 5.39 1.31 14.18
N ARG A 29 4.56 2.35 14.40
CA ARG A 29 4.93 3.60 15.10
C ARG A 29 6.23 4.20 14.55
N CYS A 30 6.34 4.22 13.23
CA CYS A 30 7.55 4.63 12.50
C CYS A 30 7.39 6.02 11.90
N LYS A 31 8.46 6.84 11.92
CA LYS A 31 8.46 8.14 11.25
C LYS A 31 8.61 7.96 9.74
N ARG A 32 7.91 8.77 8.95
CA ARG A 32 7.93 8.70 7.47
C ARG A 32 9.34 8.75 6.87
N ASN A 33 10.23 9.56 7.45
CA ASN A 33 11.63 9.67 6.99
C ASN A 33 12.49 8.43 7.26
N LYS A 34 11.96 7.40 7.92
CA LYS A 34 12.61 6.10 8.14
C LYS A 34 11.99 4.99 7.31
N ILE A 35 11.00 5.29 6.48
CA ILE A 35 10.35 4.35 5.58
C ILE A 35 10.94 4.57 4.19
N MET A 36 11.49 3.52 3.59
CA MET A 36 12.01 3.54 2.23
C MET A 36 11.11 2.69 1.36
N VAL A 37 10.48 3.31 0.36
CA VAL A 37 9.68 2.63 -0.66
C VAL A 37 10.58 2.44 -1.88
N GLU A 38 10.86 1.18 -2.22
CA GLU A 38 11.76 0.84 -3.34
C GLU A 38 11.05 0.97 -4.70
N ASN A 39 9.80 0.53 -4.77
CA ASN A 39 9.01 0.55 -6.00
C ASN A 39 7.52 0.63 -5.69
N ILE A 40 6.75 1.23 -6.59
CA ILE A 40 5.29 1.22 -6.60
C ILE A 40 4.89 0.82 -8.02
N VAL A 41 4.06 -0.21 -8.15
CA VAL A 41 3.64 -0.75 -9.44
C VAL A 41 2.14 -0.95 -9.41
N GLU A 42 1.46 -0.50 -10.46
CA GLU A 42 0.05 -0.81 -10.67
C GLU A 42 -0.10 -2.29 -11.04
N ILE A 43 -1.01 -2.98 -10.36
CA ILE A 43 -1.39 -4.36 -10.67
C ILE A 43 -2.88 -4.39 -11.07
N PRO A 44 -3.26 -5.25 -12.03
CA PRO A 44 -4.66 -5.38 -12.41
C PRO A 44 -5.47 -6.11 -11.31
N LEU A 45 -6.79 -5.90 -11.30
CA LEU A 45 -7.68 -6.39 -10.22
C LEU A 45 -7.68 -7.92 -10.04
N ASP A 46 -7.46 -8.66 -11.12
CA ASP A 46 -7.35 -10.11 -11.12
C ASP A 46 -6.07 -10.62 -10.42
N GLU A 47 -5.02 -9.80 -10.36
CA GLU A 47 -3.76 -10.11 -9.68
C GLU A 47 -3.72 -9.68 -8.20
N VAL A 48 -4.74 -8.96 -7.70
CA VAL A 48 -4.83 -8.58 -6.28
C VAL A 48 -4.99 -9.82 -5.39
N GLU A 49 -4.03 -10.06 -4.50
CA GLU A 49 -4.01 -11.21 -3.61
C GLU A 49 -4.74 -10.95 -2.28
N ASP A 50 -4.76 -9.70 -1.79
CA ASP A 50 -5.41 -9.33 -0.53
C ASP A 50 -6.94 -9.25 -0.70
N PRO A 51 -7.72 -10.14 -0.05
CA PRO A 51 -9.17 -10.15 -0.19
C PRO A 51 -9.85 -8.88 0.32
N LEU A 52 -9.27 -8.18 1.30
CA LEU A 52 -9.82 -6.93 1.83
C LEU A 52 -9.63 -5.78 0.84
N ILE A 53 -8.47 -5.73 0.17
CA ILE A 53 -8.21 -4.73 -0.87
C ILE A 53 -9.12 -4.99 -2.08
N ARG A 54 -9.25 -6.25 -2.51
CA ARG A 54 -10.19 -6.63 -3.58
C ARG A 54 -11.62 -6.20 -3.24
N ALA A 55 -12.12 -6.52 -2.04
CA ALA A 55 -13.47 -6.15 -1.63
C ALA A 55 -13.69 -4.63 -1.61
N ARG A 56 -12.71 -3.84 -1.14
CA ARG A 56 -12.78 -2.37 -1.16
C ARG A 56 -12.88 -1.81 -2.57
N ILE A 57 -12.15 -2.38 -3.53
CA ILE A 57 -12.17 -1.94 -4.93
C ILE A 57 -13.50 -2.33 -5.59
N GLU A 58 -14.00 -3.54 -5.33
CA GLU A 58 -15.26 -4.04 -5.89
C GLU A 58 -16.51 -3.40 -5.24
N GLY A 59 -16.36 -2.76 -4.08
CA GLY A 59 -17.44 -2.08 -3.38
C GLY A 59 -18.42 -3.01 -2.67
N VAL A 60 -17.94 -4.16 -2.19
CA VAL A 60 -18.72 -5.21 -1.50
C VAL A 60 -18.58 -5.12 0.03
#